data_AF-A0A2G3LC44-F1
#
_entry.id   AF-A0A2G3LC44-F1
#
_cell.length_a   1.000
_cell.length_b   1.000
_cell.length_c   1.000
_cell.angle_alpha   90.00
_cell.angle_beta   90.00
_cell.angle_gamma   90.00
#
_symmetry.space_group_name_H-M   'P 1'
#
loop_
_entity.id
_entity.type
_entity.pdbx_description
1 polymer ?
#
loop_
_entity_poly.entity_id
_entity_poly.type
_entity_poly.pdbx_seq_one_letter_code
_entity_poly.pdbx_strand_id
1 'polypeptide(L)'
;MAHFCTKCGTAYVPGARFCDECGKAVNAAPTPAPAPVPASAPAATPALSGVKRRHVVIAGGVLAAVIVAGGALAWLLAPEAASAGSFSRAIDAHLAADEAARDKLLCLTNLPYQKEEIRVASYDSSTRQWLDILVRSGLYSAPVEQSSGGWVAQSQFVYALAAPGKAALRGDKLCVAKGLKVAKVSGYDQVRDLGAQHVAMAKATLALTDEAAWFAKSADRALILQRLPDGDMEVRLPLALVDKQWQVIDEAQMSQAAMSGVIGKAPAGQGAGMLDKLKSAFRFGGHPAVGKWQAAMGNVLEFTSDSVINNGTSTKATFTTKGNTVTIAPEGAGEAAMDIIVSDDGSTAQISMGGMRVTTLRRVRD
;
A
#
# COMPACT_ATOMS: atom_id res chain seq x y z
N MET A 1 21.75 16.69 -33.81
CA MET A 1 20.30 16.86 -33.61
C MET A 1 19.88 15.88 -32.53
N ALA A 2 19.16 16.32 -31.49
CA ALA A 2 18.66 15.39 -30.47
C ALA A 2 17.52 14.56 -31.06
N HIS A 3 17.54 13.24 -30.83
CA HIS A 3 16.47 12.36 -31.27
C HIS A 3 15.54 12.05 -30.11
N PHE A 4 14.23 12.05 -30.34
CA PHE A 4 13.22 11.89 -29.31
C PHE A 4 12.35 10.67 -29.58
N CYS A 5 12.03 9.91 -28.53
CA CYS A 5 11.15 8.76 -28.64
C CYS A 5 9.75 9.20 -29.04
N THR A 6 9.20 8.61 -30.11
CA THR A 6 7.84 8.92 -30.61
C THR A 6 6.71 8.50 -29.67
N LYS A 7 7.01 7.81 -28.57
CA LYS A 7 5.99 7.34 -27.61
C LYS A 7 5.99 8.08 -26.28
N CYS A 8 7.16 8.40 -25.71
CA CYS A 8 7.25 9.09 -24.43
C CYS A 8 7.92 10.47 -24.50
N GLY A 9 8.46 10.88 -25.65
CA GLY A 9 9.10 12.18 -25.83
C GLY A 9 10.51 12.30 -25.24
N THR A 10 11.05 11.26 -24.59
CA THR A 10 12.40 11.30 -24.02
C THR A 10 13.46 11.34 -25.12
N ALA A 11 14.49 12.17 -24.92
CA ALA A 11 15.68 12.16 -25.76
C ALA A 11 16.42 10.82 -25.63
N TYR A 12 16.94 10.28 -26.74
CA TYR A 12 17.74 9.06 -26.74
C TYR A 12 19.06 9.27 -27.48
N VAL A 13 20.05 8.44 -27.12
CA VAL A 13 21.38 8.47 -27.73
C VAL A 13 21.30 7.96 -29.18
N PRO A 14 21.89 8.66 -30.17
CA PRO A 14 21.92 8.19 -31.55
C PRO A 14 22.49 6.76 -31.64
N GLY A 15 21.73 5.85 -32.25
CA GLY A 15 22.08 4.42 -32.36
C GLY A 15 21.42 3.48 -31.34
N ALA A 16 20.70 4.01 -30.33
CA ALA A 16 19.93 3.18 -29.41
C ALA A 16 18.88 2.35 -30.17
N ARG A 17 18.78 1.05 -29.89
CA ARG A 17 17.75 0.18 -30.51
C ARG A 17 16.40 0.34 -29.83
N PHE A 18 16.41 0.62 -28.53
CA PHE A 18 15.25 0.80 -27.66
C PHE A 18 15.39 2.10 -26.85
N CYS A 19 14.27 2.66 -26.40
CA CYS A 19 14.23 3.80 -25.49
C CYS A 19 14.42 3.33 -24.05
N ASP A 20 15.35 3.94 -23.32
CA ASP A 20 15.68 3.55 -21.94
C ASP A 20 14.52 3.80 -20.95
N GLU A 21 13.66 4.79 -21.24
CA GLU A 21 12.54 5.15 -20.37
C GLU A 21 11.28 4.30 -20.59
N CYS A 22 10.96 3.95 -21.84
CA CYS A 22 9.69 3.27 -22.15
C CYS A 22 9.86 1.90 -22.83
N GLY A 23 11.09 1.46 -23.10
CA GLY A 23 11.41 0.17 -23.72
C GLY A 23 11.05 0.03 -25.20
N LYS A 24 10.45 1.05 -25.83
CA LYS A 24 10.02 0.96 -27.24
C LYS A 24 11.22 1.02 -28.19
N ALA A 25 11.21 0.25 -29.27
CA ALA A 25 12.20 0.35 -30.33
C ALA A 25 12.23 1.76 -30.96
N VAL A 26 13.41 2.38 -31.04
CA VAL A 26 13.60 3.75 -31.58
C VAL A 26 14.45 3.79 -32.85
N ASN A 27 15.06 2.65 -33.24
CA ASN A 27 15.73 2.49 -34.54
C ASN A 27 15.36 1.12 -35.15
N ALA A 28 14.32 1.11 -35.98
CA ALA A 28 14.06 -0.01 -36.90
C ALA A 28 14.89 0.23 -38.17
N ALA A 29 15.98 -0.50 -38.36
CA ALA A 29 16.74 -0.47 -39.59
C ALA A 29 15.87 -0.98 -40.77
N PRO A 30 16.01 -0.43 -41.99
CA PRO A 30 15.34 -0.98 -43.17
C PRO A 30 15.84 -2.39 -43.44
N THR A 31 14.91 -3.32 -43.68
CA THR A 31 15.22 -4.70 -44.06
C THR A 31 16.08 -4.73 -45.32
N PRO A 32 17.20 -5.49 -45.38
CA PRO A 32 18.06 -5.54 -46.56
C PRO A 32 17.34 -6.18 -47.74
N ALA A 33 17.52 -5.60 -48.92
CA ALA A 33 17.14 -6.19 -50.19
C ALA A 33 17.95 -7.49 -50.46
N PRO A 34 17.36 -8.54 -51.07
CA PRO A 34 18.07 -9.77 -51.37
C PRO A 34 19.13 -9.55 -52.47
N ALA A 35 20.29 -10.17 -52.30
CA ALA A 35 21.40 -10.17 -53.27
C ALA A 35 21.06 -10.98 -54.55
N PRO A 36 21.71 -10.69 -55.70
CA PRO A 36 21.45 -11.38 -56.96
C PRO A 36 22.15 -12.74 -57.03
N VAL A 37 21.43 -13.74 -57.54
CA VAL A 37 21.93 -15.10 -57.83
C VAL A 37 22.31 -15.19 -59.33
N PRO A 38 23.37 -15.92 -59.74
CA PRO A 38 23.85 -15.93 -61.12
C PRO A 38 22.91 -16.69 -62.06
N ALA A 39 22.92 -16.26 -63.33
CA ALA A 39 22.12 -16.82 -64.41
C ALA A 39 22.46 -18.29 -64.72
N SER A 40 21.43 -19.10 -64.91
CA SER A 40 21.47 -20.37 -65.64
C SER A 40 20.26 -20.44 -66.57
N ALA A 41 20.51 -20.95 -67.78
CA ALA A 41 19.71 -20.85 -69.00
C ALA A 41 18.43 -21.76 -68.98
N PRO A 42 17.58 -21.71 -70.03
CA PRO A 42 16.13 -21.76 -69.91
C PRO A 42 15.55 -23.17 -69.94
N ALA A 43 14.45 -23.38 -69.22
CA ALA A 43 13.57 -24.53 -69.45
C ALA A 43 12.11 -24.15 -69.18
N ALA A 44 11.33 -24.22 -70.26
CA ALA A 44 9.90 -24.48 -70.36
C ALA A 44 8.97 -23.91 -69.27
N THR A 45 8.19 -22.92 -69.67
CA THR A 45 6.87 -22.63 -69.11
C THR A 45 5.94 -23.84 -69.24
N PRO A 46 5.36 -24.38 -68.14
CA PRO A 46 4.02 -24.91 -68.20
C PRO A 46 3.05 -23.78 -67.84
N ALA A 47 2.12 -23.52 -68.75
CA ALA A 47 0.95 -22.73 -68.48
C ALA A 47 0.16 -23.38 -67.33
N LEU A 48 0.10 -22.72 -66.17
CA LEU A 48 -0.92 -22.93 -65.16
C LEU A 48 -1.78 -21.67 -65.08
N SER A 49 -2.80 -21.70 -65.93
CA SER A 49 -4.22 -21.49 -65.58
C SER A 49 -4.50 -20.39 -64.56
N GLY A 50 -5.04 -19.28 -65.05
CA GLY A 50 -5.40 -18.11 -64.26
C GLY A 50 -6.33 -18.41 -63.10
N VAL A 51 -5.83 -18.21 -61.88
CA VAL A 51 -6.65 -17.97 -60.70
C VAL A 51 -6.56 -16.49 -60.38
N LYS A 52 -7.72 -15.82 -60.40
CA LYS A 52 -7.86 -14.36 -60.30
C LYS A 52 -7.13 -13.81 -59.07
N ARG A 53 -6.10 -12.99 -59.32
CA ARG A 53 -5.27 -12.21 -58.36
C ARG A 53 -6.07 -11.47 -57.27
N ARG A 54 -7.37 -11.20 -57.50
CA ARG A 54 -8.29 -10.60 -56.53
C ARG A 54 -8.55 -11.48 -55.30
N HIS A 55 -8.58 -12.81 -55.42
CA HIS A 55 -8.91 -13.67 -54.27
C HIS A 55 -7.75 -13.83 -53.28
N VAL A 56 -6.49 -13.69 -53.73
CA VAL A 56 -5.31 -13.76 -52.86
C VAL A 56 -5.15 -12.46 -52.04
N VAL A 57 -5.46 -11.30 -52.63
CA VAL A 57 -5.45 -10.01 -51.91
C VAL A 57 -6.60 -9.92 -50.89
N ILE A 58 -7.77 -10.47 -51.23
CA ILE A 58 -8.91 -10.53 -50.29
C ILE A 58 -8.61 -11.52 -49.14
N ALA A 59 -8.05 -12.70 -49.43
CA ALA A 59 -7.69 -13.66 -48.40
C ALA A 59 -6.57 -13.15 -47.46
N GLY A 60 -5.55 -12.47 -48.00
CA GLY A 60 -4.48 -11.86 -47.21
C GLY A 60 -4.95 -10.65 -46.37
N GLY A 61 -5.83 -9.82 -46.93
CA GLY A 61 -6.43 -8.68 -46.23
C GLY A 61 -7.38 -9.11 -45.11
N VAL A 62 -8.19 -10.14 -45.35
CA VAL A 62 -9.08 -10.71 -44.32
C VAL A 62 -8.25 -11.36 -43.19
N LEU A 63 -7.18 -12.08 -43.51
CA LEU A 63 -6.32 -12.68 -42.48
C LEU A 63 -5.60 -11.62 -41.64
N ALA A 64 -5.07 -10.56 -42.25
CA ALA A 64 -4.45 -9.45 -41.53
C ALA A 64 -5.47 -8.70 -40.66
N ALA A 65 -6.68 -8.45 -41.17
CA ALA A 65 -7.75 -7.82 -40.39
C ALA A 65 -8.20 -8.71 -39.22
N VAL A 66 -8.30 -10.03 -39.41
CA VAL A 66 -8.64 -11.00 -38.34
C VAL A 66 -7.52 -11.11 -37.30
N ILE A 67 -6.24 -11.01 -37.68
CA ILE A 67 -5.12 -11.00 -36.73
C ILE A 67 -5.10 -9.69 -35.93
N VAL A 68 -5.33 -8.54 -36.57
CA VAL A 68 -5.38 -7.24 -35.89
C VAL A 68 -6.61 -7.15 -34.98
N ALA A 69 -7.79 -7.57 -35.47
CA ALA A 69 -9.01 -7.62 -34.67
C ALA A 69 -8.91 -8.65 -33.54
N GLY A 70 -8.40 -9.86 -33.82
CA GLY A 70 -8.21 -10.92 -32.84
C GLY A 70 -7.15 -10.55 -31.79
N GLY A 71 -6.07 -9.89 -32.17
CA GLY A 71 -5.05 -9.36 -31.26
C GLY A 71 -5.59 -8.24 -30.38
N ALA A 72 -6.41 -7.32 -30.93
CA ALA A 72 -7.09 -6.28 -30.16
C ALA A 72 -8.11 -6.86 -29.18
N LEU A 73 -8.88 -7.87 -29.59
CA LEU A 73 -9.82 -8.60 -28.74
C LEU A 73 -9.12 -9.39 -27.63
N ALA A 74 -7.99 -10.04 -27.92
CA ALA A 74 -7.21 -10.75 -26.91
C ALA A 74 -6.61 -9.80 -25.86
N TRP A 75 -6.18 -8.61 -26.28
CA TRP A 75 -5.69 -7.57 -25.36
C TRP A 75 -6.79 -7.01 -24.45
N LEU A 76 -8.02 -6.85 -24.96
CA LEU A 76 -9.18 -6.44 -24.16
C LEU A 76 -9.60 -7.49 -23.12
N LEU A 77 -9.26 -8.76 -23.33
CA LEU A 77 -9.59 -9.87 -22.44
C LEU A 77 -8.46 -10.23 -21.47
N ALA A 78 -7.29 -9.60 -21.58
CA ALA A 78 -6.15 -9.89 -20.73
C ALA A 78 -6.37 -9.35 -19.30
N PRO A 79 -5.94 -10.10 -18.26
CA PRO A 79 -5.93 -9.60 -16.90
C PRO A 79 -5.05 -8.37 -16.76
N GLU A 80 -5.46 -7.47 -15.89
CA GLU A 80 -4.72 -6.26 -15.63
C GLU A 80 -3.32 -6.53 -15.05
N ALA A 81 -2.29 -6.03 -15.73
CA ALA A 81 -0.92 -6.13 -15.27
C ALA A 81 -0.68 -5.28 -14.01
N ALA A 82 0.00 -5.86 -13.03
CA ALA A 82 0.43 -5.14 -11.84
C ALA A 82 1.42 -4.03 -12.21
N SER A 83 1.06 -2.82 -11.84
CA SER A 83 1.79 -1.60 -12.16
C SER A 83 1.39 -0.49 -11.20
N ALA A 84 2.21 0.56 -11.13
CA ALA A 84 1.86 1.74 -10.36
C ALA A 84 0.49 2.31 -10.75
N GLY A 85 0.19 2.39 -12.06
CA GLY A 85 -1.09 2.91 -12.55
C GLY A 85 -2.30 2.04 -12.15
N SER A 86 -2.17 0.71 -12.23
CA SER A 86 -3.23 -0.21 -11.80
C SER A 86 -3.54 -0.11 -10.31
N PHE A 87 -2.49 -0.04 -9.48
CA PHE A 87 -2.63 -0.02 -8.03
C PHE A 87 -3.12 1.33 -7.54
N SER A 88 -2.60 2.44 -8.09
CA SER A 88 -3.11 3.78 -7.79
C SER A 88 -4.60 3.88 -8.06
N ARG A 89 -5.07 3.41 -9.23
CA ARG A 89 -6.50 3.43 -9.57
C ARG A 89 -7.33 2.58 -8.60
N ALA A 90 -6.87 1.37 -8.28
CA ALA A 90 -7.57 0.49 -7.36
C ALA A 90 -7.74 1.12 -5.97
N ILE A 91 -6.68 1.77 -5.47
CA ILE A 91 -6.68 2.46 -4.18
C ILE A 91 -7.55 3.72 -4.25
N ASP A 92 -7.42 4.54 -5.28
CA ASP A 92 -8.25 5.74 -5.48
C ASP A 92 -9.74 5.38 -5.56
N ALA A 93 -10.08 4.31 -6.29
CA ALA A 93 -11.46 3.81 -6.39
C ALA A 93 -11.99 3.33 -5.03
N HIS A 94 -11.17 2.62 -4.25
CA HIS A 94 -11.52 2.19 -2.90
C HIS A 94 -11.77 3.39 -1.97
N LEU A 95 -10.86 4.37 -1.92
CA LEU A 95 -10.99 5.57 -1.10
C LEU A 95 -12.15 6.49 -1.55
N ALA A 96 -12.52 6.44 -2.82
CA ALA A 96 -13.71 7.14 -3.33
C ALA A 96 -15.01 6.45 -2.88
N ALA A 97 -15.06 5.12 -2.94
CA ALA A 97 -16.24 4.32 -2.63
C ALA A 97 -16.48 4.13 -1.12
N ASP A 98 -15.42 3.98 -0.32
CA ASP A 98 -15.50 3.78 1.12
C ASP A 98 -15.25 5.09 1.87
N GLU A 99 -16.34 5.75 2.25
CA GLU A 99 -16.29 6.99 3.03
C GLU A 99 -15.68 6.78 4.41
N ALA A 100 -15.90 5.64 5.06
CA ALA A 100 -15.37 5.38 6.40
C ALA A 100 -13.84 5.22 6.37
N ALA A 101 -13.32 4.46 5.40
CA ALA A 101 -11.89 4.32 5.18
C ALA A 101 -11.22 5.66 4.85
N ARG A 102 -11.84 6.46 3.98
CA ARG A 102 -11.36 7.81 3.64
C ARG A 102 -11.38 8.75 4.85
N ASP A 103 -12.47 8.78 5.60
CA ASP A 103 -12.62 9.66 6.76
C ASP A 103 -11.62 9.33 7.87
N LYS A 104 -11.28 8.05 8.05
CA LYS A 104 -10.26 7.62 9.00
C LYS A 104 -8.90 8.29 8.73
N LEU A 105 -8.60 8.56 7.47
CA LEU A 105 -7.34 9.18 7.03
C LEU A 105 -7.42 10.72 7.02
N LEU A 106 -8.61 11.28 6.74
CA LEU A 106 -8.79 12.72 6.51
C LEU A 106 -9.32 13.50 7.71
N CYS A 107 -9.91 12.82 8.70
CA CYS A 107 -10.72 13.47 9.72
C CYS A 107 -10.22 13.17 11.13
N LEU A 108 -10.21 14.23 11.93
CA LEU A 108 -9.85 14.22 13.33
C LEU A 108 -11.08 13.84 14.16
N THR A 109 -10.88 12.90 15.10
CA THR A 109 -11.91 12.36 15.99
C THR A 109 -11.53 12.46 17.46
N ASN A 110 -10.42 13.14 17.78
CA ASN A 110 -9.87 13.26 19.12
C ASN A 110 -10.66 14.17 20.07
N LEU A 111 -11.64 14.93 19.56
CA LEU A 111 -12.52 15.78 20.34
C LEU A 111 -13.94 15.75 19.76
N PRO A 112 -14.97 16.07 20.57
CA PRO A 112 -16.35 16.18 20.10
C PRO A 112 -16.57 17.50 19.36
N TYR A 113 -16.04 17.60 18.14
CA TYR A 113 -16.01 18.83 17.34
C TYR A 113 -17.38 19.39 16.94
N GLN A 114 -18.42 18.57 17.02
CA GLN A 114 -19.81 18.97 16.74
C GLN A 114 -20.46 19.76 17.88
N LYS A 115 -19.87 19.78 19.08
CA LYS A 115 -20.43 20.53 20.20
C LYS A 115 -20.28 22.03 19.94
N GLU A 116 -21.35 22.78 20.21
CA GLU A 116 -21.32 24.24 20.07
C GLU A 116 -20.32 24.88 21.04
N GLU A 117 -20.14 24.26 22.21
CA GLU A 117 -19.16 24.66 23.21
C GLU A 117 -18.33 23.47 23.69
N ILE A 118 -17.01 23.67 23.73
CA ILE A 118 -16.07 22.76 24.37
C ILE A 118 -15.50 23.47 25.59
N ARG A 119 -15.71 22.87 26.77
CA ARG A 119 -15.20 23.37 28.05
C ARG A 119 -13.96 22.58 28.43
N VAL A 120 -12.86 23.29 28.66
CA VAL A 120 -11.57 22.69 28.99
C VAL A 120 -11.08 23.25 30.31
N ALA A 121 -10.68 22.38 31.23
CA ALA A 121 -10.15 22.81 32.51
C ALA A 121 -8.83 23.57 32.33
N SER A 122 -8.55 24.55 33.20
CA SER A 122 -7.32 25.37 33.11
C SER A 122 -6.02 24.56 33.14
N TYR A 123 -6.00 23.40 33.79
CA TYR A 123 -4.84 22.52 33.89
C TYR A 123 -4.62 21.63 32.65
N ASP A 124 -5.61 21.47 31.76
CA ASP A 124 -5.46 20.68 30.53
C ASP A 124 -4.81 21.53 29.43
N SER A 125 -3.49 21.68 29.51
CA SER A 125 -2.71 22.47 28.55
C SER A 125 -2.70 21.86 27.16
N SER A 126 -2.76 20.53 27.03
CA SER A 126 -2.70 19.85 25.72
C SER A 126 -3.95 20.13 24.90
N THR A 127 -5.14 19.96 25.50
CA THR A 127 -6.40 20.24 24.80
C THR A 127 -6.55 21.73 24.50
N ARG A 128 -6.11 22.61 25.41
CA ARG A 128 -6.12 24.07 25.16
C ARG A 128 -5.21 24.45 24.00
N GLN A 129 -3.96 24.00 23.99
CA GLN A 129 -3.03 24.27 22.88
C GLN A 129 -3.59 23.80 21.53
N TRP A 130 -4.25 22.64 21.52
CA TRP A 130 -4.90 22.14 20.33
C TRP A 130 -6.08 23.02 19.89
N LEU A 131 -6.98 23.40 20.80
CA LEU A 131 -8.09 24.30 20.47
C LEU A 131 -7.59 25.69 20.06
N ASP A 132 -6.51 26.19 20.64
CA ASP A 132 -5.90 27.47 20.25
C ASP A 132 -5.38 27.44 18.80
N ILE A 133 -4.84 26.30 18.32
CA ILE A 133 -4.52 26.10 16.90
C ILE A 133 -5.79 26.21 16.03
N LEU A 134 -6.90 25.61 16.49
CA LEU A 134 -8.17 25.66 15.77
C LEU A 134 -8.80 27.07 15.80
N VAL A 135 -8.60 27.83 16.88
CA VAL A 135 -8.96 29.25 16.97
C VAL A 135 -8.17 30.08 15.97
N ARG A 136 -6.85 29.91 15.90
CA ARG A 136 -6.00 30.59 14.89
C ARG A 136 -6.40 30.24 13.46
N SER A 137 -6.93 29.04 13.26
CA SER A 137 -7.45 28.58 11.98
C SER A 137 -8.90 29.03 11.69
N GLY A 138 -9.53 29.77 12.61
CA GLY A 138 -10.87 30.34 12.46
C GLY A 138 -12.03 29.35 12.69
N LEU A 139 -11.75 28.15 13.19
CA LEU A 139 -12.77 27.12 13.43
C LEU A 139 -13.51 27.33 14.77
N TYR A 140 -12.84 27.93 15.75
CA TYR A 140 -13.39 28.27 17.05
C TYR A 140 -13.15 29.74 17.37
N SER A 141 -14.01 30.33 18.19
CA SER A 141 -13.77 31.65 18.78
C SER A 141 -12.76 31.57 19.92
N ALA A 142 -12.07 32.69 20.18
CA ALA A 142 -11.12 32.80 21.29
C ALA A 142 -11.80 32.40 22.62
N PRO A 143 -11.09 31.67 23.50
CA PRO A 143 -11.73 31.12 24.68
C PRO A 143 -12.07 32.21 25.69
N VAL A 144 -13.20 32.03 26.37
CA VAL A 144 -13.58 32.86 27.52
C VAL A 144 -13.30 32.07 28.79
N GLU A 145 -12.55 32.66 29.72
CA GLU A 145 -12.36 32.07 31.04
C GLU A 145 -13.64 32.23 31.86
N GLN A 146 -14.18 31.10 32.31
CA GLN A 146 -15.34 31.04 33.17
C GLN A 146 -14.98 30.29 34.44
N SER A 147 -15.39 30.83 35.58
CA SER A 147 -15.29 30.12 36.84
C SER A 147 -16.49 29.18 36.96
N SER A 148 -16.23 27.89 37.17
CA SER A 148 -17.27 26.87 37.35
C SER A 148 -17.08 26.15 38.69
N GLY A 149 -18.19 25.91 39.40
CA GLY A 149 -18.17 25.29 40.73
C GLY A 149 -18.27 26.33 41.86
N GLY A 150 -19.12 26.06 42.85
CA GLY A 150 -19.42 27.02 43.91
C GLY A 150 -18.22 27.28 44.83
N TRP A 151 -17.96 26.36 45.76
CA TRP A 151 -17.07 26.56 46.92
C TRP A 151 -15.62 26.14 46.60
N VAL A 152 -15.42 25.49 45.45
CA VAL A 152 -14.12 25.18 44.86
C VAL A 152 -14.18 25.63 43.40
N ALA A 153 -14.04 26.94 43.18
CA ALA A 153 -14.17 27.51 41.85
C ALA A 153 -13.00 27.06 40.97
N GLN A 154 -13.27 26.29 39.93
CA GLN A 154 -12.28 25.86 38.95
C GLN A 154 -12.45 26.70 37.69
N SER A 155 -11.38 27.40 37.29
CA SER A 155 -11.31 28.10 36.01
C SER A 155 -11.39 27.09 34.86
N GLN A 156 -12.31 27.35 33.94
CA GLN A 156 -12.48 26.62 32.69
C GLN A 156 -12.41 27.60 31.52
N PHE A 157 -11.86 27.15 30.40
CA PHE A 157 -11.85 27.86 29.14
C PHE A 157 -12.97 27.31 28.26
N VAL A 158 -13.85 28.20 27.79
CA VAL A 158 -14.97 27.83 26.93
C VAL A 158 -14.65 28.27 25.51
N TYR A 159 -14.56 27.29 24.60
CA TYR A 159 -14.33 27.47 23.18
C TYR A 159 -15.65 27.29 22.44
N ALA A 160 -16.09 28.32 21.71
CA ALA A 160 -17.32 28.28 20.93
C ALA A 160 -17.02 27.94 19.46
N LEU A 161 -17.78 27.01 18.90
CA LEU A 161 -17.65 26.58 17.50
C LEU A 161 -18.11 27.70 16.55
N ALA A 162 -17.20 28.18 15.71
CA ALA A 162 -17.48 29.25 14.74
C ALA A 162 -18.15 28.71 13.47
N ALA A 163 -18.75 29.59 12.66
CA ALA A 163 -19.40 29.20 11.40
C ALA A 163 -18.46 28.47 10.41
N PRO A 164 -17.18 28.87 10.22
CA PRO A 164 -16.22 28.09 9.44
C PRO A 164 -15.94 26.71 10.04
N GLY A 165 -15.95 26.61 11.37
CA GLY A 165 -15.89 25.36 12.12
C GLY A 165 -17.02 24.42 11.77
N LYS A 166 -18.27 24.88 11.87
CA LYS A 166 -19.47 24.11 11.51
C LYS A 166 -19.43 23.63 10.06
N ALA A 167 -18.97 24.47 9.13
CA ALA A 167 -18.85 24.12 7.71
C ALA A 167 -17.73 23.11 7.40
N ALA A 168 -16.75 22.96 8.30
CA ALA A 168 -15.64 22.03 8.16
C ALA A 168 -15.94 20.62 8.71
N LEU A 169 -17.08 20.44 9.37
CA LEU A 169 -17.47 19.16 9.94
C LEU A 169 -18.04 18.21 8.89
N ARG A 170 -17.73 16.93 9.05
CA ARG A 170 -18.41 15.80 8.40
C ARG A 170 -18.95 14.90 9.51
N GLY A 171 -20.24 15.08 9.82
CA GLY A 171 -20.82 14.49 11.02
C GLY A 171 -20.21 15.07 12.29
N ASP A 172 -19.60 14.22 13.11
CA ASP A 172 -18.92 14.57 14.35
C ASP A 172 -17.40 14.81 14.20
N LYS A 173 -16.88 14.67 12.99
CA LYS A 173 -15.43 14.71 12.71
C LYS A 173 -15.04 16.02 12.06
N LEU A 174 -13.81 16.48 12.35
CA LEU A 174 -13.22 17.65 11.69
C LEU A 174 -12.27 17.19 10.57
N CYS A 175 -12.61 17.46 9.32
CA CYS A 175 -11.85 16.97 8.17
C CYS A 175 -10.96 18.05 7.54
N VAL A 176 -9.74 17.67 7.16
CA VAL A 176 -8.77 18.59 6.54
C VAL A 176 -8.92 18.70 5.02
N ALA A 177 -9.61 17.74 4.39
CA ALA A 177 -9.86 17.69 2.95
C ALA A 177 -11.15 16.92 2.62
N LYS A 178 -11.61 17.03 1.37
CA LYS A 178 -12.74 16.21 0.88
C LYS A 178 -12.28 14.88 0.30
N GLY A 179 -11.09 14.81 -0.28
CA GLY A 179 -10.61 13.62 -0.95
C GLY A 179 -9.13 13.34 -0.72
N LEU A 180 -8.74 12.14 -1.15
CA LEU A 180 -7.38 11.65 -1.21
C LEU A 180 -7.13 11.11 -2.61
N LYS A 181 -5.89 11.23 -3.08
CA LYS A 181 -5.40 10.52 -4.25
C LYS A 181 -4.05 9.91 -3.97
N VAL A 182 -3.72 8.82 -4.66
CA VAL A 182 -2.39 8.24 -4.59
C VAL A 182 -1.38 9.16 -5.30
N ALA A 183 -0.36 9.60 -4.56
CA ALA A 183 0.78 10.34 -5.11
C ALA A 183 1.89 9.39 -5.56
N LYS A 184 2.14 8.33 -4.79
CA LYS A 184 3.14 7.30 -5.08
C LYS A 184 2.65 5.96 -4.57
N VAL A 185 2.96 4.89 -5.30
CA VAL A 185 2.67 3.51 -4.88
C VAL A 185 3.85 2.60 -5.18
N SER A 186 4.08 1.61 -4.34
CA SER A 186 5.07 0.54 -4.50
C SER A 186 4.49 -0.81 -4.05
N GLY A 187 5.23 -1.90 -4.27
CA GLY A 187 4.80 -3.27 -3.93
C GLY A 187 4.11 -4.02 -5.07
N TYR A 188 3.96 -3.39 -6.25
CA TYR A 188 3.44 -4.03 -7.47
C TYR A 188 4.44 -5.02 -8.10
N ASP A 189 5.69 -4.99 -7.70
CA ASP A 189 6.73 -5.99 -8.01
C ASP A 189 6.60 -7.27 -7.17
N GLN A 190 5.84 -7.21 -6.06
CA GLN A 190 5.69 -8.29 -5.10
C GLN A 190 4.34 -9.00 -5.22
N VAL A 191 3.86 -9.22 -6.45
CA VAL A 191 2.66 -10.02 -6.70
C VAL A 191 2.93 -11.48 -6.35
N ARG A 192 2.00 -12.08 -5.61
CA ARG A 192 2.05 -13.48 -5.19
C ARG A 192 0.77 -14.19 -5.60
N ASP A 193 0.90 -15.46 -5.93
CA ASP A 193 -0.25 -16.33 -6.17
C ASP A 193 -0.73 -16.94 -4.84
N LEU A 194 -1.93 -16.55 -4.40
CA LEU A 194 -2.67 -17.24 -3.36
C LEU A 194 -3.76 -18.07 -4.04
N GLY A 195 -3.42 -19.32 -4.38
CA GLY A 195 -4.32 -20.20 -5.10
C GLY A 195 -4.48 -19.83 -6.57
N ALA A 196 -5.70 -19.49 -6.96
CA ALA A 196 -6.04 -18.95 -8.27
C ALA A 196 -6.03 -17.41 -8.30
N GLN A 197 -5.81 -16.76 -7.16
CA GLN A 197 -5.94 -15.32 -7.02
C GLN A 197 -4.56 -14.68 -6.89
N HIS A 198 -4.30 -13.68 -7.73
CA HIS A 198 -3.07 -12.89 -7.65
C HIS A 198 -3.28 -11.80 -6.60
N VAL A 199 -2.37 -11.69 -5.64
CA VAL A 199 -2.45 -10.72 -4.55
C VAL A 199 -1.17 -9.92 -4.41
N ALA A 200 -1.25 -8.73 -3.83
CA ALA A 200 -0.10 -7.90 -3.52
C ALA A 200 -0.37 -7.04 -2.29
N MET A 201 0.70 -6.58 -1.63
CA MET A 201 0.62 -5.54 -0.60
C MET A 201 1.19 -4.26 -1.18
N ALA A 202 0.33 -3.26 -1.40
CA ALA A 202 0.78 -1.95 -1.82
C ALA A 202 1.17 -1.10 -0.61
N LYS A 203 2.26 -0.36 -0.75
CA LYS A 203 2.53 0.81 0.10
C LYS A 203 2.22 2.05 -0.74
N ALA A 204 1.29 2.88 -0.29
CA ALA A 204 0.87 4.08 -1.01
C ALA A 204 1.08 5.33 -0.16
N THR A 205 1.70 6.34 -0.75
CA THR A 205 1.77 7.69 -0.23
C THR A 205 0.63 8.49 -0.83
N LEU A 206 -0.21 9.07 0.00
CA LEU A 206 -1.41 9.79 -0.40
C LEU A 206 -1.18 11.30 -0.43
N ALA A 207 -1.93 11.99 -1.28
CA ALA A 207 -2.01 13.44 -1.32
C ALA A 207 -3.45 13.87 -1.10
N LEU A 208 -3.63 14.92 -0.30
CA LEU A 208 -4.92 15.57 -0.09
C LEU A 208 -5.42 16.15 -1.41
N THR A 209 -6.71 16.00 -1.67
CA THR A 209 -7.42 16.69 -2.75
C THR A 209 -8.57 17.49 -2.17
N ASP A 210 -8.84 18.66 -2.74
CA ASP A 210 -9.89 19.56 -2.25
C ASP A 210 -9.72 19.87 -0.76
N GLU A 211 -8.55 20.42 -0.41
CA GLU A 211 -8.23 20.84 0.95
C GLU A 211 -9.29 21.81 1.49
N ALA A 212 -9.65 21.62 2.75
CA ALA A 212 -10.56 22.53 3.42
C ALA A 212 -9.92 23.93 3.51
N ALA A 213 -10.71 24.97 3.22
CA ALA A 213 -10.17 26.34 3.13
C ALA A 213 -9.52 26.82 4.43
N TRP A 214 -9.98 26.34 5.60
CA TRP A 214 -9.39 26.64 6.90
C TRP A 214 -8.00 26.01 7.05
N PHE A 215 -7.84 24.79 6.53
CA PHE A 215 -6.62 24.01 6.64
C PHE A 215 -5.55 24.53 5.69
N ALA A 216 -5.92 24.79 4.43
CA ALA A 216 -5.02 25.34 3.42
C ALA A 216 -4.41 26.70 3.81
N LYS A 217 -5.11 27.48 4.65
CA LYS A 217 -4.67 28.80 5.15
C LYS A 217 -4.03 28.76 6.54
N SER A 218 -4.02 27.60 7.21
CA SER A 218 -3.54 27.49 8.58
C SER A 218 -2.01 27.60 8.64
N ALA A 219 -1.50 28.46 9.52
CA ALA A 219 -0.07 28.53 9.83
C ALA A 219 0.44 27.26 10.52
N ASP A 220 -0.47 26.50 11.16
CA ASP A 220 -0.18 25.30 11.94
C ASP A 220 -0.41 24.01 11.13
N ARG A 221 -0.43 24.08 9.79
CA ARG A 221 -0.77 22.97 8.88
C ARG A 221 -0.01 21.67 9.18
N ALA A 222 1.29 21.76 9.47
CA ALA A 222 2.13 20.60 9.78
C ALA A 222 1.73 19.92 11.10
N LEU A 223 1.41 20.71 12.13
CA LEU A 223 0.96 20.18 13.43
C LEU A 223 -0.42 19.53 13.33
N ILE A 224 -1.30 20.09 12.50
CA ILE A 224 -2.62 19.50 12.23
C ILE A 224 -2.48 18.15 11.51
N LEU A 225 -1.58 18.04 10.53
CA LEU A 225 -1.31 16.76 9.83
C LEU A 225 -0.77 15.69 10.78
N GLN A 226 0.15 16.05 11.68
CA GLN A 226 0.68 15.12 12.68
C GLN A 226 -0.38 14.57 13.64
N ARG A 227 -1.54 15.23 13.74
CA ARG A 227 -2.65 14.81 14.60
C ARG A 227 -3.61 13.84 13.91
N LEU A 228 -3.50 13.67 12.59
CA LEU A 228 -4.27 12.65 11.88
C LEU A 228 -3.79 11.25 12.30
N PRO A 229 -4.67 10.23 12.30
CA PRO A 229 -4.31 8.87 12.70
C PRO A 229 -3.10 8.30 11.94
N ASP A 230 -2.97 8.64 10.66
CA ASP A 230 -1.87 8.25 9.77
C ASP A 230 -1.15 9.51 9.26
N GLY A 231 -0.53 10.26 10.17
CA GLY A 231 -0.03 11.63 9.94
C GLY A 231 1.06 11.80 8.85
N ASP A 232 1.65 10.71 8.37
CA ASP A 232 2.59 10.69 7.23
C ASP A 232 1.89 10.47 5.87
N MET A 233 0.56 10.29 5.87
CA MET A 233 -0.24 9.98 4.69
C MET A 233 0.24 8.70 3.97
N GLU A 234 0.87 7.77 4.68
CA GLU A 234 1.26 6.47 4.13
C GLU A 234 0.31 5.37 4.58
N VAL A 235 -0.21 4.59 3.62
CA VAL A 235 -1.09 3.46 3.91
C VAL A 235 -0.53 2.17 3.30
N ARG A 236 -0.79 1.06 3.97
CA ARG A 236 -0.50 -0.29 3.47
C ARG A 236 -1.82 -1.00 3.22
N LEU A 237 -2.10 -1.25 1.94
CA LEU A 237 -3.37 -1.80 1.51
C LEU A 237 -3.12 -3.11 0.79
N PRO A 238 -3.88 -4.16 1.12
CA PRO A 238 -3.85 -5.38 0.36
C PRO A 238 -4.70 -5.27 -0.90
N LEU A 239 -4.18 -5.81 -2.01
CA LEU A 239 -4.90 -5.86 -3.27
C LEU A 239 -4.97 -7.30 -3.77
N ALA A 240 -6.06 -7.58 -4.48
CA ALA A 240 -6.21 -8.78 -5.28
C ALA A 240 -6.67 -8.45 -6.70
N LEU A 241 -6.28 -9.29 -7.64
CA LEU A 241 -6.82 -9.28 -8.99
C LEU A 241 -8.19 -9.98 -8.98
N VAL A 242 -9.26 -9.19 -8.97
CA VAL A 242 -10.66 -9.66 -8.97
C VAL A 242 -11.31 -9.20 -10.26
N ASP A 243 -11.96 -10.12 -10.98
CA ASP A 243 -12.57 -9.85 -12.29
C ASP A 243 -11.61 -9.15 -13.27
N LYS A 244 -10.37 -9.65 -13.31
CA LYS A 244 -9.28 -9.12 -14.15
C LYS A 244 -8.81 -7.70 -13.80
N GLN A 245 -9.27 -7.11 -12.70
CA GLN A 245 -8.84 -5.79 -12.25
C GLN A 245 -8.28 -5.83 -10.83
N TRP A 246 -7.28 -5.02 -10.55
CA TRP A 246 -6.77 -4.89 -9.18
C TRP A 246 -7.78 -4.13 -8.33
N GLN A 247 -8.08 -4.68 -7.15
CA GLN A 247 -9.01 -4.10 -6.19
C GLN A 247 -8.41 -4.20 -4.79
N VAL A 248 -8.62 -3.18 -3.97
CA VAL A 248 -8.31 -3.26 -2.53
C VAL A 248 -9.30 -4.24 -1.90
N ILE A 249 -8.78 -5.20 -1.15
CA ILE A 249 -9.58 -6.19 -0.43
C ILE A 249 -9.49 -5.95 1.06
N ASP A 250 -10.42 -6.47 1.84
CA ASP A 250 -10.28 -6.47 3.30
C ASP A 250 -9.47 -7.68 3.81
N GLU A 251 -9.18 -7.68 5.11
CA GLU A 251 -8.42 -8.74 5.76
C GLU A 251 -9.17 -10.10 5.74
N ALA A 252 -10.51 -10.07 5.79
CA ALA A 252 -11.33 -11.27 5.72
C ALA A 252 -11.26 -11.91 4.32
N GLN A 253 -11.38 -11.11 3.26
CA GLN A 253 -11.21 -11.51 1.87
C GLN A 253 -9.79 -12.01 1.60
N MET A 254 -8.77 -11.38 2.17
CA MET A 254 -7.39 -11.88 2.09
C MET A 254 -7.27 -13.26 2.76
N SER A 255 -7.86 -13.43 3.95
CA SER A 255 -7.83 -14.70 4.67
C SER A 255 -8.55 -15.81 3.90
N GLN A 256 -9.66 -15.48 3.24
CA GLN A 256 -10.39 -16.41 2.38
C GLN A 256 -9.60 -16.79 1.13
N ALA A 257 -8.94 -15.84 0.46
CA ALA A 257 -8.07 -16.11 -0.69
C ALA A 257 -6.88 -17.01 -0.31
N ALA A 258 -6.31 -16.80 0.86
CA ALA A 258 -5.28 -17.68 1.39
C ALA A 258 -5.81 -19.10 1.70
N MET A 259 -7.01 -19.23 2.28
CA MET A 259 -7.62 -20.52 2.56
C MET A 259 -7.98 -21.28 1.27
N SER A 260 -8.57 -20.62 0.27
CA SER A 260 -8.94 -21.25 -1.00
C SER A 260 -7.72 -21.73 -1.79
N GLY A 261 -6.62 -20.98 -1.74
CA GLY A 261 -5.35 -21.37 -2.37
C GLY A 261 -4.65 -22.56 -1.75
N VAL A 262 -4.94 -22.87 -0.48
CA VAL A 262 -4.44 -24.06 0.21
C VAL A 262 -5.30 -25.28 -0.11
N ILE A 263 -6.62 -25.12 -0.20
CA ILE A 263 -7.57 -26.21 -0.51
C ILE A 263 -7.45 -26.65 -1.99
N GLY A 264 -7.24 -25.71 -2.91
CA GLY A 264 -7.16 -26.01 -4.35
C GLY A 264 -5.87 -26.70 -4.81
N LYS A 265 -4.83 -26.79 -3.96
CA LYS A 265 -3.48 -27.27 -4.34
C LYS A 265 -3.03 -28.56 -3.67
N ALA A 266 -3.86 -29.28 -2.90
CA ALA A 266 -3.41 -30.54 -2.27
C ALA A 266 -4.46 -31.67 -2.26
N PRO A 267 -4.05 -32.92 -2.54
CA PRO A 267 -4.85 -34.11 -2.29
C PRO A 267 -5.00 -34.33 -0.78
N ALA A 268 -6.12 -34.93 -0.37
CA ALA A 268 -6.49 -35.15 1.01
C ALA A 268 -5.44 -36.00 1.76
N GLY A 269 -4.74 -35.39 2.72
CA GLY A 269 -3.95 -36.12 3.72
C GLY A 269 -2.61 -35.47 4.05
N GLN A 270 -2.61 -34.43 4.89
CA GLN A 270 -1.47 -34.07 5.78
C GLN A 270 -1.84 -32.86 6.66
N GLY A 271 -2.33 -33.14 7.89
CA GLY A 271 -2.86 -32.13 8.82
C GLY A 271 -1.84 -31.34 9.63
N ALA A 272 -0.55 -31.68 9.60
CA ALA A 272 0.47 -31.03 10.45
C ALA A 272 1.30 -29.95 9.71
N GLY A 273 1.63 -30.15 8.42
CA GLY A 273 2.39 -29.18 7.62
C GLY A 273 1.57 -28.02 7.04
N MET A 274 0.23 -28.07 7.22
CA MET A 274 -0.72 -27.12 6.65
C MET A 274 -0.75 -25.80 7.42
N LEU A 275 -0.64 -25.84 8.75
CA LEU A 275 -0.59 -24.66 9.61
C LEU A 275 0.70 -23.86 9.42
N ASP A 276 1.85 -24.52 9.18
CA ASP A 276 3.12 -23.82 8.92
C ASP A 276 3.11 -23.11 7.56
N LYS A 277 2.51 -23.70 6.52
CA LYS A 277 2.34 -23.04 5.22
C LYS A 277 1.36 -21.87 5.30
N LEU A 278 0.27 -22.04 6.04
CA LEU A 278 -0.69 -20.99 6.36
C LEU A 278 0.01 -19.82 7.06
N LYS A 279 0.74 -20.08 8.16
CA LYS A 279 1.55 -19.08 8.89
C LYS A 279 2.61 -18.40 8.01
N SER A 280 3.17 -19.09 7.02
CA SER A 280 4.16 -18.50 6.09
C SER A 280 3.53 -17.59 5.01
N ALA A 281 2.30 -17.87 4.58
CA ALA A 281 1.58 -17.07 3.60
C ALA A 281 1.01 -15.76 4.18
N PHE A 282 0.70 -15.76 5.48
CA PHE A 282 0.18 -14.61 6.23
C PHE A 282 1.23 -13.63 6.76
N ARG A 283 2.53 -13.89 6.53
CA ARG A 283 3.60 -12.99 6.98
C ARG A 283 4.00 -12.02 5.88
N PHE A 284 3.17 -11.00 5.68
CA PHE A 284 3.51 -9.83 4.88
C PHE A 284 4.52 -8.95 5.65
N GLY A 285 5.78 -9.40 5.68
CA GLY A 285 6.92 -8.58 6.14
C GLY A 285 7.18 -8.56 7.65
N GLY A 286 6.83 -9.61 8.40
CA GLY A 286 7.14 -9.72 9.83
C GLY A 286 7.26 -11.16 10.31
N HIS A 287 8.05 -11.37 11.37
CA HIS A 287 8.19 -12.66 12.06
C HIS A 287 7.12 -12.78 13.18
N PRO A 288 6.79 -13.98 13.69
CA PRO A 288 5.67 -14.17 14.63
C PRO A 288 5.86 -13.46 15.98
N ALA A 289 7.09 -13.05 16.28
CA ALA A 289 7.40 -12.29 17.49
C ALA A 289 7.08 -10.78 17.35
N VAL A 290 6.66 -10.27 16.18
CA VAL A 290 6.28 -8.84 16.03
C VAL A 290 5.19 -8.44 17.04
N GLY A 291 5.39 -7.31 17.72
CA GLY A 291 4.49 -6.75 18.74
C GLY A 291 5.18 -6.50 20.08
N LYS A 292 4.39 -6.03 21.07
CA LYS A 292 4.85 -5.73 22.44
C LYS A 292 4.71 -6.94 23.36
N TRP A 293 5.74 -7.15 24.16
CA TRP A 293 5.87 -8.29 25.06
C TRP A 293 6.35 -7.86 26.43
N GLN A 294 5.69 -8.35 27.46
CA GLN A 294 6.07 -8.10 28.84
C GLN A 294 6.95 -9.26 29.35
N ALA A 295 8.15 -8.93 29.81
CA ALA A 295 9.03 -9.85 30.50
C ALA A 295 8.68 -9.94 31.99
N ALA A 296 9.12 -11.02 32.66
CA ALA A 296 8.81 -11.28 34.07
C ALA A 296 9.26 -10.18 35.06
N MET A 297 10.19 -9.31 34.68
CA MET A 297 10.66 -8.16 35.49
C MET A 297 9.94 -6.84 35.17
N GLY A 298 8.85 -6.86 34.41
CA GLY A 298 8.07 -5.66 34.07
C GLY A 298 8.58 -4.85 32.88
N ASN A 299 9.78 -5.18 32.35
CA ASN A 299 10.31 -4.58 31.13
C ASN A 299 9.43 -4.97 29.92
N VAL A 300 9.17 -3.99 29.05
CA VAL A 300 8.46 -4.20 27.79
C VAL A 300 9.47 -4.25 26.66
N LEU A 301 9.46 -5.35 25.93
CA LEU A 301 10.21 -5.56 24.70
C LEU A 301 9.25 -5.45 23.53
N GLU A 302 9.61 -4.66 22.53
CA GLU A 302 8.85 -4.55 21.29
C GLU A 302 9.70 -5.05 20.12
N PHE A 303 9.17 -5.99 19.37
CA PHE A 303 9.81 -6.47 18.15
C PHE A 303 9.08 -5.87 16.95
N THR A 304 9.83 -5.16 16.10
CA THR A 304 9.35 -4.67 14.81
C THR A 304 9.75 -5.65 13.71
N SER A 305 9.57 -5.30 12.43
CA SER A 305 10.00 -6.13 11.31
C SER A 305 11.53 -6.28 11.19
N ASP A 306 12.29 -5.33 11.72
CA ASP A 306 13.75 -5.19 11.50
C ASP A 306 14.53 -4.67 12.72
N SER A 307 13.86 -4.43 13.85
CA SER A 307 14.48 -3.89 15.07
C SER A 307 13.87 -4.49 16.33
N VAL A 308 14.64 -4.45 17.41
CA VAL A 308 14.21 -4.75 18.78
C VAL A 308 14.25 -3.47 19.57
N ILE A 309 13.13 -3.07 20.16
CA ILE A 309 13.03 -1.91 21.04
C ILE A 309 12.97 -2.40 22.48
N ASN A 310 13.94 -1.99 23.28
CA ASN A 310 14.01 -2.28 24.71
C ASN A 310 14.07 -0.97 25.48
N ASN A 311 13.05 -0.68 26.30
CA ASN A 311 12.95 0.56 27.09
C ASN A 311 13.22 1.84 26.27
N GLY A 312 12.74 1.88 25.02
CA GLY A 312 12.90 3.02 24.10
C GLY A 312 14.18 3.03 23.26
N THR A 313 15.13 2.15 23.53
CA THR A 313 16.34 1.99 22.71
C THR A 313 16.09 0.96 21.62
N SER A 314 16.21 1.38 20.36
CA SER A 314 16.02 0.53 19.17
C SER A 314 17.36 -0.01 18.67
N THR A 315 17.49 -1.33 18.63
CA THR A 315 18.64 -2.03 18.04
C THR A 315 18.19 -2.74 16.78
N LYS A 316 18.90 -2.52 15.66
CA LYS A 316 18.63 -3.25 14.41
C LYS A 316 18.99 -4.72 14.56
N ALA A 317 18.17 -5.59 14.00
CA ALA A 317 18.42 -7.02 14.02
C ALA A 317 17.89 -7.69 12.76
N THR A 318 18.59 -8.75 12.35
CA THR A 318 18.10 -9.66 11.31
C THR A 318 17.27 -10.76 11.95
N PHE A 319 16.08 -11.01 11.39
CA PHE A 319 15.16 -12.02 11.88
C PHE A 319 15.04 -13.16 10.87
N THR A 320 15.41 -14.37 11.27
CA THR A 320 15.23 -15.59 10.48
C THR A 320 14.18 -16.46 11.16
N THR A 321 13.18 -16.92 10.41
CA THR A 321 12.09 -17.71 11.00
C THR A 321 12.11 -19.16 10.51
N LYS A 322 12.01 -20.10 11.45
CA LYS A 322 11.84 -21.53 11.19
C LYS A 322 10.69 -22.07 12.05
N GLY A 323 9.51 -22.20 11.45
CA GLY A 323 8.28 -22.57 12.16
C GLY A 323 7.84 -21.48 13.16
N ASN A 324 7.73 -21.86 14.44
CA ASN A 324 7.42 -20.95 15.55
C ASN A 324 8.67 -20.38 16.25
N THR A 325 9.87 -20.74 15.77
CA THR A 325 11.14 -20.22 16.28
C THR A 325 11.62 -19.07 15.40
N VAL A 326 11.90 -17.93 16.02
CA VAL A 326 12.49 -16.74 15.40
C VAL A 326 13.91 -16.58 15.93
N THR A 327 14.89 -16.76 15.07
CA THR A 327 16.28 -16.46 15.39
C THR A 327 16.55 -14.98 15.10
N ILE A 328 17.00 -14.28 16.12
CA ILE A 328 17.37 -12.86 16.11
C ILE A 328 18.88 -12.78 16.11
N ALA A 329 19.44 -12.11 15.11
CA ALA A 329 20.85 -11.75 15.04
C ALA A 329 20.98 -10.22 15.11
N PRO A 330 21.38 -9.64 16.25
CA PRO A 330 21.57 -8.19 16.36
C PRO A 330 22.69 -7.71 15.43
N GLU A 331 22.53 -6.51 14.87
CA GLU A 331 23.58 -5.87 14.07
C GLU A 331 24.58 -5.15 14.99
N GLY A 332 25.58 -5.87 15.49
CA GLY A 332 26.61 -5.34 16.38
C GLY A 332 27.71 -6.37 16.69
N ALA A 333 28.95 -5.92 16.90
CA ALA A 333 30.07 -6.82 17.19
C ALA A 333 29.95 -7.40 18.62
N GLY A 334 29.73 -8.71 18.73
CA GLY A 334 29.81 -9.45 19.99
C GLY A 334 28.47 -9.86 20.62
N GLU A 335 27.32 -9.56 20.02
CA GLU A 335 26.02 -9.99 20.53
C GLU A 335 25.65 -11.39 19.99
N ALA A 336 25.27 -12.29 20.90
CA ALA A 336 24.91 -13.66 20.55
C ALA A 336 23.50 -13.72 19.92
N ALA A 337 23.34 -14.61 18.93
CA ALA A 337 22.03 -14.87 18.36
C ALA A 337 21.08 -15.48 19.41
N MET A 338 19.84 -15.01 19.41
CA MET A 338 18.80 -15.44 20.35
C MET A 338 17.64 -16.06 19.58
N ASP A 339 17.05 -17.11 20.13
CA ASP A 339 15.85 -17.73 19.58
C ASP A 339 14.63 -17.34 20.40
N ILE A 340 13.58 -16.87 19.73
CA ILE A 340 12.26 -16.62 20.30
C ILE A 340 11.30 -17.68 19.79
N ILE A 341 10.82 -18.53 20.69
CA ILE A 341 9.83 -19.55 20.40
C ILE A 341 8.47 -18.99 20.82
N VAL A 342 7.66 -18.62 19.84
CA VAL A 342 6.29 -18.15 20.11
C VAL A 342 5.42 -19.38 20.39
N SER A 343 4.40 -19.25 21.25
CA SER A 343 3.38 -20.29 21.46
C SER A 343 2.39 -20.35 20.29
N ASP A 344 1.68 -21.48 20.15
CA ASP A 344 0.73 -21.64 19.04
C ASP A 344 -0.47 -20.68 19.11
N ASP A 345 -0.87 -20.27 20.31
CA ASP A 345 -1.94 -19.30 20.54
C ASP A 345 -1.45 -17.84 20.47
N GLY A 346 -0.14 -17.63 20.28
CA GLY A 346 0.48 -16.30 20.19
C GLY A 346 0.44 -15.48 21.48
N SER A 347 0.01 -16.07 22.60
CA SER A 347 -0.16 -15.38 23.89
C SER A 347 1.14 -15.28 24.69
N THR A 348 2.03 -16.26 24.50
CA THR A 348 3.33 -16.35 25.19
C THR A 348 4.46 -16.56 24.20
N ALA A 349 5.67 -16.11 24.55
CA ALA A 349 6.88 -16.41 23.80
C ALA A 349 8.01 -16.74 24.77
N GLN A 350 8.94 -17.59 24.35
CA GLN A 350 10.06 -18.01 25.17
C GLN A 350 11.36 -17.58 24.51
N ILE A 351 12.20 -16.85 25.23
CA ILE A 351 13.55 -16.51 24.76
C ILE A 351 14.51 -17.63 25.17
N SER A 352 15.29 -18.10 24.21
CA SER A 352 16.34 -19.10 24.35
C SER A 352 17.65 -18.54 23.80
N MET A 353 18.76 -18.80 24.47
CA MET A 353 20.09 -18.38 24.03
C MET A 353 21.03 -19.57 24.15
N GLY A 354 21.62 -20.00 23.02
CA GLY A 354 22.44 -21.22 22.98
C GLY A 354 21.70 -22.50 23.42
N GLY A 355 20.37 -22.56 23.25
CA GLY A 355 19.53 -23.69 23.64
C GLY A 355 19.06 -23.68 25.11
N MET A 356 19.49 -22.70 25.91
CA MET A 356 19.03 -22.54 27.30
C MET A 356 17.88 -21.55 27.37
N ARG A 357 16.83 -21.90 28.12
CA ARG A 357 15.66 -21.02 28.35
C ARG A 357 16.06 -19.86 29.25
N VAL A 358 15.96 -18.64 28.76
CA VAL A 358 16.35 -17.42 29.48
C VAL A 358 15.15 -16.81 30.19
N THR A 359 14.03 -16.61 29.48
CA THR A 359 12.83 -16.00 30.04
C THR A 359 11.58 -16.34 29.25
N THR A 360 10.42 -16.12 29.85
CA THR A 360 9.10 -16.21 29.20
C THR A 360 8.49 -14.83 29.14
N LEU A 361 7.96 -14.51 27.97
CA LEU A 361 7.28 -13.28 27.62
C LEU A 361 5.78 -13.52 27.53
N ARG A 362 5.00 -12.51 27.92
CA ARG A 362 3.55 -12.46 27.70
C ARG A 362 3.22 -11.35 26.73
N ARG A 363 2.35 -11.61 25.77
CA ARG A 363 1.93 -10.61 24.79
C ARG A 363 1.11 -9.52 25.49
N VAL A 364 1.48 -8.27 25.27
CA VAL A 364 0.69 -7.11 25.71
C VAL A 364 -0.38 -6.91 24.63
N ARG A 365 -1.66 -7.00 25.00
CA ARG A 365 -2.76 -6.64 24.10
C ARG A 365 -2.88 -5.12 24.15
N ASP A 366 -2.73 -4.47 23.01
CA ASP A 366 -3.08 -3.04 22.85
C ASP A 366 -4.60 -2.85 22.94
#